data_AF-A0A7X9KLI4-F1
#
_entry.id   AF-A0A7X9KLI4-F1
#
_cell.length_a   1.000
_cell.length_b   1.000
_cell.length_c   1.000
_cell.angle_alpha   90.00
_cell.angle_beta   90.00
_cell.angle_gamma   90.00
#
_symmetry.space_group_name_H-M   'P 1'
#
loop_
_entity.id
_entity.type
_entity.pdbx_description
1 polymer ?
#
loop_
_entity_poly.entity_id
_entity_poly.type
_entity_poly.pdbx_seq_one_letter_code
_entity_poly.pdbx_strand_id
1 'polypeptide(L)'
;MTCAECANRIEKKLNRLDGVTATVNYATEKANVAFDPEVATPETLIATVQSIGYGAAMPAPIGDDRADPALARIADLRRRLTVAVLLGVPVLLLSMIPALQFRGWQWFALVFATPVAAWSAWPFHVTAWKNLRQAEASMDTLVSVGVIAAYGWSLYALLATPAGDLGMTMPMSLIPTRGDSHHLYLEVASTTVALILAGRWFEARSKRRAGSALRALLALGSDTANVLQADGSELNRPVSALHVGDRFVVRPGERIATDGVVEDGASAVDMSLVTGESVPVEVAAGDAVTGATINASGRLVVRATRVGADTALAQMARLVEAAQTGKAPVQRLADRVAGVFVPIVIVLA
;
A
#
# COMPACT_ATOMS: atom_id res chain seq x y z
N MET A 1 2.22 4.83 -1.22
CA MET A 1 2.52 6.07 -0.45
C MET A 1 2.80 5.70 1.00
N THR A 2 3.29 6.60 1.86
CA THR A 2 3.62 6.27 3.27
C THR A 2 3.06 7.22 4.31
N CYS A 3 2.50 8.36 3.93
CA CYS A 3 2.05 9.37 4.87
C CYS A 3 0.95 10.28 4.29
N ALA A 4 0.26 11.02 5.16
CA ALA A 4 -0.80 11.93 4.74
C ALA A 4 -0.21 13.19 4.07
N GLU A 5 0.95 13.67 4.54
CA GLU A 5 1.69 14.74 3.85
C GLU A 5 2.14 14.32 2.45
N CYS A 6 2.52 13.06 2.28
CA CYS A 6 2.86 12.48 0.99
C CYS A 6 1.69 12.60 0.01
N ALA A 7 0.45 12.41 0.49
CA ALA A 7 -0.78 12.55 -0.29
C ALA A 7 -1.07 13.99 -0.66
N ASN A 8 -1.03 14.88 0.33
CA ASN A 8 -1.22 16.32 0.10
C ASN A 8 -0.18 16.86 -0.88
N ARG A 9 1.05 16.36 -0.83
CA ARG A 9 2.12 16.73 -1.76
C ARG A 9 1.83 16.27 -3.19
N ILE A 10 1.43 15.01 -3.37
CA ILE A 10 1.02 14.50 -4.68
C ILE A 10 -0.19 15.30 -5.19
N GLU A 11 -1.19 15.55 -4.34
CA GLU A 11 -2.39 16.33 -4.66
C GLU A 11 -2.04 17.75 -5.09
N LYS A 12 -1.23 18.47 -4.30
CA LYS A 12 -0.76 19.83 -4.63
C LYS A 12 0.07 19.86 -5.91
N LYS A 13 0.91 18.84 -6.15
CA LYS A 13 1.78 18.81 -7.33
C LYS A 13 0.97 18.53 -8.60
N LEU A 14 -0.02 17.64 -8.54
CA LEU A 14 -0.93 17.35 -9.65
C LEU A 14 -1.85 18.54 -9.94
N ASN A 15 -2.41 19.17 -8.91
CA ASN A 15 -3.27 20.37 -9.05
C ASN A 15 -2.52 21.64 -9.51
N ARG A 16 -1.20 21.58 -9.68
CA ARG A 16 -0.41 22.66 -10.29
C ARG A 16 -0.28 22.53 -11.81
N LEU A 17 -0.72 21.40 -12.38
CA LEU A 17 -0.77 21.23 -13.82
C LEU A 17 -2.04 21.90 -14.35
N ASP A 18 -1.92 22.64 -15.43
CA ASP A 18 -3.06 23.33 -16.05
C ASP A 18 -4.10 22.30 -16.52
N GLY A 19 -5.38 22.59 -16.24
CA GLY A 19 -6.48 21.69 -16.60
C GLY A 19 -6.59 20.41 -15.77
N VAL A 20 -5.82 20.26 -14.68
CA VAL A 20 -5.84 19.05 -13.84
C VAL A 20 -6.48 19.33 -12.48
N THR A 21 -7.50 18.55 -12.13
CA THR A 21 -8.08 18.48 -10.79
C THR A 21 -7.86 17.08 -10.21
N ALA A 22 -7.02 17.00 -9.19
CA ALA A 22 -6.63 15.77 -8.52
C ALA A 22 -7.08 15.77 -7.06
N THR A 23 -7.56 14.62 -6.61
CA THR A 23 -7.77 14.29 -5.20
C THR A 23 -7.01 13.01 -4.89
N VAL A 24 -6.18 13.03 -3.84
CA VAL A 24 -5.31 11.89 -3.53
C VAL A 24 -5.70 11.29 -2.21
N ASN A 25 -5.92 9.98 -2.22
CA ASN A 25 -6.23 9.24 -1.03
C ASN A 25 -5.05 8.41 -0.53
N TYR A 26 -4.51 8.79 0.62
CA TYR A 26 -3.44 8.03 1.26
C TYR A 26 -3.87 6.61 1.69
N ALA A 27 -5.12 6.44 2.14
CA ALA A 27 -5.58 5.17 2.71
C ALA A 27 -5.69 4.08 1.65
N THR A 28 -6.17 4.42 0.44
CA THR A 28 -6.24 3.49 -0.69
C THR A 28 -5.04 3.55 -1.62
N GLU A 29 -4.09 4.45 -1.39
CA GLU A 29 -2.97 4.72 -2.29
C GLU A 29 -3.41 5.05 -3.73
N LYS A 30 -4.63 5.57 -3.89
CA LYS A 30 -5.23 5.93 -5.19
C LYS A 30 -5.34 7.45 -5.33
N ALA A 31 -5.13 7.93 -6.55
CA ALA A 31 -5.39 9.32 -6.94
C ALA A 31 -6.52 9.34 -7.96
N ASN A 32 -7.58 10.09 -7.68
CA ASN A 32 -8.61 10.40 -8.67
C ASN A 32 -8.25 11.72 -9.34
N VAL A 33 -8.02 11.66 -10.65
CA VAL A 33 -7.59 12.80 -11.43
C VAL A 33 -8.57 13.02 -12.58
N ALA A 34 -9.21 14.18 -12.59
CA ALA A 34 -9.92 14.70 -13.75
C ALA A 34 -8.98 15.64 -14.49
N PHE A 35 -8.81 15.44 -15.78
CA PHE A 35 -7.93 16.27 -16.60
C PHE A 35 -8.50 16.46 -17.99
N ASP A 36 -8.16 17.58 -18.62
CA ASP A 36 -8.44 17.83 -20.03
C ASP A 36 -7.48 17.01 -20.92
N PRO A 37 -7.98 16.08 -21.77
CA PRO A 37 -7.17 15.27 -22.66
C PRO A 37 -6.32 16.06 -23.66
N GLU A 38 -6.68 17.31 -23.95
CA GLU A 38 -5.91 18.18 -24.85
C GLU A 38 -4.68 18.82 -24.16
N VAL A 39 -4.68 18.88 -22.82
CA VAL A 39 -3.66 19.60 -22.04
C VAL A 39 -2.73 18.64 -21.28
N ALA A 40 -3.22 17.48 -20.83
CA ALA A 40 -2.43 16.53 -20.05
C ALA A 40 -2.68 15.08 -20.49
N THR A 41 -1.65 14.25 -20.41
CA THR A 41 -1.75 12.80 -20.65
C THR A 41 -1.55 11.99 -19.37
N PRO A 42 -2.08 10.75 -19.30
CA PRO A 42 -1.82 9.84 -18.18
C PRO A 42 -0.32 9.66 -17.87
N GLU A 43 0.53 9.62 -18.89
CA GLU A 43 1.98 9.49 -18.74
C GLU A 43 2.59 10.71 -18.05
N THR A 44 2.11 11.91 -18.39
CA THR A 44 2.54 13.17 -17.78
C THR A 44 2.19 13.23 -16.29
N LEU A 45 0.99 12.75 -15.94
CA LEU A 45 0.54 12.64 -14.56
C LEU A 45 1.42 11.64 -13.79
N ILE A 46 1.67 10.46 -14.35
CA ILE A 46 2.54 9.44 -13.76
C ILE A 46 3.96 9.96 -13.57
N ALA A 47 4.53 10.59 -14.59
CA ALA A 47 5.88 11.18 -14.54
C ALA A 47 5.96 12.29 -13.48
N THR A 48 4.91 13.09 -13.33
CA THR A 48 4.83 14.11 -12.27
C THR A 48 4.89 13.47 -10.89
N VAL A 49 4.15 12.38 -10.64
CA VAL A 49 4.20 11.65 -9.36
C VAL A 49 5.57 10.98 -9.14
N GLN A 50 6.20 10.46 -10.20
CA GLN A 50 7.54 9.90 -10.14
C GLN A 50 8.62 10.95 -9.86
N SER A 51 8.47 12.17 -10.38
CA SER A 51 9.41 13.28 -10.17
C SER A 51 9.53 13.69 -8.69
N ILE A 52 8.45 13.55 -7.92
CA ILE A 52 8.43 13.77 -6.47
C ILE A 52 8.78 12.51 -5.67
N GLY A 53 9.05 11.40 -6.36
CA GLY A 53 9.68 10.22 -5.80
C GLY A 53 8.76 9.06 -5.48
N TYR A 54 7.51 9.08 -5.94
CA TYR A 54 6.53 8.02 -5.71
C TYR A 54 6.32 7.18 -6.99
N GLY A 55 6.05 5.89 -6.82
CA GLY A 55 5.56 5.07 -7.93
C GLY A 55 4.10 5.38 -8.21
N ALA A 56 3.75 5.51 -9.49
CA ALA A 56 2.37 5.63 -9.96
C ALA A 56 2.19 4.73 -11.18
N ALA A 57 1.02 4.10 -11.28
CA ALA A 57 0.59 3.30 -12.41
C ALA A 57 -0.91 3.48 -12.58
N MET A 58 -1.40 3.30 -13.80
CA MET A 58 -2.84 3.22 -14.06
C MET A 58 -3.43 2.04 -13.26
N PRO A 59 -4.63 2.19 -12.66
CA PRO A 59 -5.32 1.07 -12.05
C PRO A 59 -5.48 -0.06 -13.06
N ALA A 60 -5.07 -1.28 -12.68
CA ALA A 60 -5.37 -2.45 -13.49
C ALA A 60 -6.90 -2.65 -13.57
N PRO A 61 -7.44 -3.12 -14.72
CA PRO A 61 -8.83 -3.53 -14.81
C PRO A 61 -9.16 -4.53 -13.69
N ILE A 62 -10.37 -4.42 -13.14
CA ILE A 62 -10.87 -5.35 -12.12
C ILE A 62 -10.85 -6.77 -12.73
N GLY A 63 -10.07 -7.68 -12.15
CA GLY A 63 -9.93 -9.08 -12.61
C GLY A 63 -8.58 -9.45 -13.26
N ASP A 64 -7.60 -8.54 -13.33
CA ASP A 64 -6.22 -8.92 -13.70
C ASP A 64 -5.50 -9.51 -12.48
N ASP A 65 -5.26 -10.83 -12.49
CA ASP A 65 -4.60 -11.62 -11.44
C ASP A 65 -3.10 -11.28 -11.22
N ARG A 66 -2.65 -10.13 -11.76
CA ARG A 66 -1.31 -9.61 -11.51
C ARG A 66 -1.15 -9.33 -10.01
N ALA A 67 -0.01 -9.79 -9.49
CA ALA A 67 0.35 -9.73 -8.07
C ALA A 67 -0.06 -8.41 -7.40
N ASP A 68 -1.00 -8.48 -6.45
CA ASP A 68 -1.49 -7.34 -5.67
C ASP A 68 -0.29 -6.53 -5.12
N PRO A 69 -0.06 -5.29 -5.60
CA PRO A 69 1.11 -4.51 -5.20
C PRO A 69 1.13 -4.22 -3.69
N ALA A 70 -0.04 -4.21 -3.03
CA ALA A 70 -0.12 -4.06 -1.58
C ALA A 70 0.42 -5.30 -0.85
N LEU A 71 0.20 -6.50 -1.39
CA LEU A 71 0.79 -7.74 -0.87
C LEU A 71 2.31 -7.73 -0.97
N ALA A 72 2.85 -7.34 -2.13
CA ALA A 72 4.29 -7.25 -2.35
C ALA A 72 4.93 -6.26 -1.36
N ARG A 73 4.27 -5.11 -1.11
CA ARG A 73 4.74 -4.12 -0.15
C ARG A 73 4.73 -4.62 1.30
N ILE A 74 3.66 -5.30 1.72
CA ILE A 74 3.59 -5.89 3.06
C ILE A 74 4.67 -6.97 3.24
N ALA A 75 4.94 -7.76 2.20
CA ALA A 75 6.00 -8.77 2.22
C ALA A 75 7.40 -8.13 2.31
N ASP A 76 7.67 -7.04 1.58
CA ASP A 76 8.93 -6.30 1.70
C ASP A 76 9.13 -5.71 3.10
N LEU A 77 8.10 -5.05 3.66
CA LEU A 77 8.14 -4.53 5.03
C LEU A 77 8.38 -5.63 6.06
N ARG A 78 7.71 -6.78 5.92
CA ARG A 78 7.92 -7.94 6.79
C ARG A 78 9.36 -8.44 6.71
N ARG A 79 9.91 -8.60 5.50
CA ARG A 79 11.29 -9.07 5.29
C ARG A 79 12.29 -8.13 5.94
N ARG A 80 12.17 -6.82 5.70
CA ARG A 80 13.03 -5.79 6.31
C ARG A 80 12.91 -5.76 7.82
N LEU A 81 11.69 -5.86 8.35
CA LEU A 81 11.42 -5.95 9.78
C LEU A 81 12.07 -7.20 10.39
N THR A 82 11.92 -8.36 9.77
CA THR A 82 12.53 -9.61 10.27
C THR A 82 14.04 -9.48 10.35
N VAL A 83 14.70 -8.93 9.32
CA VAL A 83 16.15 -8.68 9.35
C VAL A 83 16.52 -7.66 10.43
N ALA A 84 15.77 -6.54 10.53
CA ALA A 84 16.02 -5.50 11.52
C ALA A 84 15.88 -6.01 12.97
N VAL A 85 14.91 -6.87 13.24
CA VAL A 85 14.71 -7.48 14.56
C VAL A 85 15.76 -8.54 14.84
N LEU A 86 16.02 -9.44 13.88
CA LEU A 86 16.95 -10.54 14.06
C LEU A 86 18.39 -10.07 14.29
N LEU A 87 18.79 -8.97 13.62
CA LEU A 87 20.12 -8.38 13.81
C LEU A 87 20.14 -7.29 14.90
N GLY A 88 19.07 -6.52 15.06
CA GLY A 88 19.01 -5.42 16.03
C GLY A 88 18.81 -5.87 17.47
N VAL A 89 18.07 -6.96 17.72
CA VAL A 89 17.87 -7.48 19.09
C VAL A 89 19.20 -7.92 19.74
N PRO A 90 20.07 -8.69 19.06
CA PRO A 90 21.41 -8.98 19.59
C PRO A 90 22.23 -7.72 19.91
N VAL A 91 22.19 -6.70 19.03
CA VAL A 91 22.89 -5.42 19.28
C VAL A 91 22.33 -4.73 20.53
N LEU A 92 21.01 -4.65 20.65
CA LEU A 92 20.35 -4.08 21.83
C LEU A 92 20.73 -4.80 23.11
N LEU A 93 20.72 -6.13 23.11
CA LEU A 93 21.07 -6.94 24.29
C LEU A 93 22.53 -6.76 24.69
N LEU A 94 23.45 -6.71 23.73
CA LEU A 94 24.87 -6.46 23.98
C LEU A 94 25.12 -5.04 24.52
N SER A 95 24.40 -4.04 24.01
CA SER A 95 24.49 -2.66 24.51
C SER A 95 23.86 -2.47 25.90
N MET A 96 22.78 -3.20 26.22
CA MET A 96 22.05 -3.04 27.49
C MET A 96 22.55 -3.93 28.63
N ILE A 97 23.14 -5.10 28.33
CA ILE A 97 23.52 -6.10 29.33
C ILE A 97 25.05 -6.24 29.33
N PRO A 98 25.78 -5.56 30.24
CA PRO A 98 27.24 -5.63 30.30
C PRO A 98 27.78 -7.05 30.46
N ALA A 99 27.04 -7.94 31.13
CA ALA A 99 27.42 -9.34 31.30
C ALA A 99 27.49 -10.14 29.97
N LEU A 100 26.86 -9.66 28.90
CA LEU A 100 26.92 -10.28 27.57
C LEU A 100 28.09 -9.76 26.73
N GLN A 101 28.80 -8.73 27.19
CA GLN A 101 29.90 -8.10 26.45
C GLN A 101 31.17 -8.95 26.54
N PHE A 102 31.38 -9.76 25.51
CA PHE A 102 32.62 -10.50 25.31
C PHE A 102 33.68 -9.64 24.62
N ARG A 103 34.93 -10.09 24.61
CA ARG A 103 36.05 -9.39 23.96
C ARG A 103 35.75 -9.16 22.47
N GLY A 104 35.66 -7.89 22.04
CA GLY A 104 35.35 -7.50 20.67
C GLY A 104 33.86 -7.43 20.32
N TRP A 105 32.95 -7.45 21.31
CA TRP A 105 31.50 -7.34 21.10
C TRP A 105 31.09 -6.11 20.27
N GLN A 106 31.85 -5.01 20.36
CA GLN A 106 31.56 -3.78 19.66
C GLN A 106 31.68 -3.89 18.14
N TRP A 107 32.61 -4.73 17.66
CA TRP A 107 32.79 -5.02 16.24
C TRP A 107 31.69 -5.96 15.74
N PHE A 108 31.27 -6.91 16.58
CA PHE A 108 30.11 -7.75 16.31
C PHE A 108 28.84 -6.90 16.20
N ALA A 109 28.65 -5.97 17.15
CA ALA A 109 27.54 -5.03 17.14
C ALA A 109 27.55 -4.15 15.89
N LEU A 110 28.71 -3.67 15.44
CA LEU A 110 28.85 -2.91 14.19
C LEU A 110 28.37 -3.75 13.01
N VAL A 111 28.92 -4.96 12.84
CA VAL A 111 28.57 -5.86 11.73
C VAL A 111 27.07 -6.17 11.69
N PHE A 112 26.42 -6.31 12.84
CA PHE A 112 24.98 -6.58 12.91
C PHE A 112 24.14 -5.32 12.70
N ALA A 113 24.60 -4.16 13.17
CA ALA A 113 23.92 -2.89 12.96
C ALA A 113 24.02 -2.40 11.51
N THR A 114 25.11 -2.70 10.79
CA THR A 114 25.33 -2.20 9.42
C THR A 114 24.23 -2.61 8.43
N PRO A 115 23.80 -3.89 8.31
CA PRO A 115 22.69 -4.25 7.43
C PRO A 115 21.37 -3.58 7.82
N VAL A 116 21.14 -3.33 9.12
CA VAL A 116 19.94 -2.66 9.59
C VAL A 116 19.96 -1.18 9.20
N ALA A 117 21.06 -0.49 9.49
CA ALA A 117 21.24 0.93 9.20
C ALA A 117 21.39 1.22 7.70
N ALA A 118 21.97 0.32 6.90
CA ALA A 118 22.18 0.53 5.48
C ALA A 118 21.04 -0.03 4.63
N TRP A 119 20.69 -1.32 4.80
CA TRP A 119 19.72 -2.00 3.94
C TRP A 119 18.29 -1.87 4.44
N SER A 120 18.01 -2.22 5.71
CA SER A 120 16.64 -2.15 6.25
C SER A 120 16.13 -0.71 6.27
N ALA A 121 16.99 0.26 6.61
CA ALA A 121 16.67 1.68 6.64
C ALA A 121 16.74 2.41 5.29
N TRP A 122 17.23 1.74 4.23
CA TRP A 122 17.39 2.33 2.89
C TRP A 122 16.17 3.13 2.39
N PRO A 123 14.91 2.64 2.52
CA PRO A 123 13.75 3.39 2.05
C PRO A 123 13.56 4.72 2.77
N PHE A 124 13.93 4.81 4.05
CA PHE A 124 13.88 6.05 4.82
C PHE A 124 14.92 7.04 4.30
N HIS A 125 16.16 6.59 4.07
CA HIS A 125 17.23 7.44 3.54
C HIS A 125 16.91 8.01 2.16
N VAL A 126 16.40 7.17 1.25
CA VAL A 126 15.98 7.61 -0.09
C VAL A 126 14.87 8.66 0.01
N THR A 127 13.90 8.46 0.90
CA THR A 127 12.78 9.39 1.08
C THR A 127 13.24 10.70 1.72
N ALA A 128 14.08 10.63 2.75
CA ALA A 128 14.71 11.78 3.40
C ALA A 128 15.53 12.62 2.41
N TRP A 129 16.34 11.98 1.56
CA TRP A 129 17.14 12.67 0.54
C TRP A 129 16.28 13.40 -0.50
N LYS A 130 15.19 12.76 -0.95
CA LYS A 130 14.23 13.41 -1.86
C LYS A 130 13.54 14.60 -1.20
N ASN A 131 13.16 14.49 0.07
CA ASN A 131 12.51 15.57 0.81
C ASN A 131 13.47 16.74 1.05
N LEU A 132 14.75 16.45 1.36
CA LEU A 132 15.80 17.46 1.51
C LEU A 132 15.99 18.29 0.23
N ARG A 133 16.03 17.64 -0.94
CA ARG A 133 16.12 18.32 -2.25
C ARG A 133 14.95 19.27 -2.52
N GLN A 134 13.85 19.11 -1.80
CA GLN A 134 12.64 19.92 -1.96
C GLN A 134 12.38 20.82 -0.74
N ALA A 135 13.35 20.96 0.16
CA ALA A 135 13.26 21.76 1.39
C ALA A 135 12.07 21.37 2.29
N GLU A 136 11.72 20.08 2.33
CA GLU A 136 10.66 19.55 3.18
C GLU A 136 11.20 18.61 4.26
N ALA A 137 10.57 18.65 5.44
CA ALA A 137 10.88 17.76 6.56
C ALA A 137 9.72 16.78 6.82
N SER A 138 10.06 15.53 7.14
CA SER A 138 9.10 14.45 7.37
C SER A 138 9.58 13.51 8.47
N MET A 139 8.71 12.61 8.93
CA MET A 139 9.09 11.52 9.84
C MET A 139 10.27 10.70 9.30
N ASP A 140 10.33 10.45 7.99
CA ASP A 140 11.44 9.73 7.36
C ASP A 140 12.75 10.52 7.39
N THR A 141 12.68 11.85 7.34
CA THR A 141 13.83 12.74 7.49
C THR A 141 14.44 12.62 8.89
N LEU A 142 13.59 12.70 9.94
CA LEU A 142 14.04 12.57 11.33
C LEU A 142 14.71 11.22 11.58
N VAL A 143 14.06 10.13 11.16
CA VAL A 143 14.57 8.77 11.33
C VAL A 143 15.89 8.59 10.59
N SER A 144 15.95 9.04 9.33
CA SER A 144 17.17 8.96 8.52
C SER A 144 18.34 9.72 9.17
N VAL A 145 18.12 10.96 9.60
CA VAL A 145 19.16 11.78 10.25
C VAL A 145 19.62 11.13 11.56
N GLY A 146 18.68 10.67 12.40
CA GLY A 146 19.01 10.00 13.66
C GLY A 146 19.83 8.72 13.47
N VAL A 147 19.46 7.88 12.50
CA VAL A 147 20.20 6.64 12.19
C VAL A 147 21.60 6.95 11.66
N ILE A 148 21.73 7.92 10.74
CA ILE A 148 23.04 8.32 10.19
C ILE A 148 23.93 8.92 11.30
N ALA A 149 23.37 9.79 12.15
CA ALA A 149 24.12 10.41 13.24
C ALA A 149 24.59 9.37 14.26
N ALA A 150 23.69 8.49 14.72
CA ALA A 150 24.03 7.43 15.68
C ALA A 150 25.05 6.44 15.13
N TYR A 151 24.85 5.98 13.89
CA TYR A 151 25.77 5.05 13.22
C TYR A 151 27.13 5.71 12.93
N GLY A 152 27.12 6.94 12.40
CA GLY A 152 28.31 7.70 12.07
C GLY A 152 29.16 8.03 13.30
N TRP A 153 28.54 8.47 14.39
CA TRP A 153 29.22 8.66 15.67
C TRP A 153 29.83 7.34 16.18
N SER A 154 29.06 6.26 16.15
CA SER A 154 29.55 4.95 16.62
C SER A 154 30.72 4.45 15.79
N LEU A 155 30.68 4.66 14.47
CA LEU A 155 31.78 4.33 13.58
C LEU A 155 33.03 5.18 13.89
N TYR A 156 32.85 6.48 14.12
CA TYR A 156 33.93 7.36 14.54
C TYR A 156 34.52 6.92 15.89
N ALA A 157 33.69 6.64 16.89
CA ALA A 157 34.13 6.18 18.20
C ALA A 157 34.92 4.86 18.10
N LEU A 158 34.47 3.91 17.29
CA LEU A 158 35.19 2.64 17.08
C LEU A 158 36.56 2.81 16.42
N LEU A 159 36.71 3.76 15.50
CA LEU A 159 37.93 3.93 14.71
C LEU A 159 38.92 4.91 15.34
N ALA A 160 38.44 5.94 16.02
CA ALA A 160 39.23 7.09 16.46
C ALA A 160 39.37 7.19 17.99
N THR A 161 38.77 6.27 18.76
CA THR A 161 38.82 6.30 20.22
C THR A 161 39.04 4.91 20.84
N PRO A 162 39.40 4.82 22.14
CA PRO A 162 39.51 3.55 22.87
C PRO A 162 38.24 2.68 22.88
N ALA A 163 37.09 3.19 22.41
CA ALA A 163 35.92 2.34 22.16
C ALA A 163 36.18 1.21 21.14
N GLY A 164 37.18 1.35 20.27
CA GLY A 164 37.61 0.28 19.37
C GLY A 164 38.33 -0.88 20.06
N ASP A 165 38.86 -0.67 21.26
CA ASP A 165 39.72 -1.64 21.95
C ASP A 165 38.96 -2.92 22.29
N LEU A 166 39.57 -4.07 22.01
CA LEU A 166 38.93 -5.39 22.18
C LEU A 166 38.43 -5.67 23.60
N GLY A 167 39.00 -5.01 24.62
CA GLY A 167 38.59 -5.14 26.02
C GLY A 167 37.57 -4.11 26.50
N MET A 168 37.05 -3.25 25.62
CA MET A 168 36.09 -2.22 26.01
C MET A 168 34.79 -2.84 26.50
N THR A 169 34.32 -2.37 27.66
CA THR A 169 32.99 -2.66 28.19
C THR A 169 32.25 -1.35 28.39
N MET A 170 30.97 -1.31 28.03
CA MET A 170 30.11 -0.17 28.30
C MET A 170 29.29 -0.44 29.56
N PRO A 171 29.53 0.30 30.65
CA PRO A 171 28.67 0.20 31.83
C PRO A 171 27.31 0.83 31.54
N MET A 172 26.25 0.21 32.05
CA MET A 172 24.92 0.81 32.06
C MET A 172 24.85 1.79 33.23
N SER A 173 24.74 3.09 32.93
CA SER A 173 24.52 4.14 33.93
C SER A 173 23.21 4.87 33.66
N LEU A 174 22.39 5.02 34.69
CA LEU A 174 21.18 5.86 34.66
C LEU A 174 21.49 7.36 34.80
N ILE A 175 22.68 7.72 35.31
CA ILE A 175 23.09 9.10 35.55
C ILE A 175 24.33 9.38 34.70
N PRO A 176 24.30 10.36 33.78
CA PRO A 176 25.47 10.70 32.97
C PRO A 176 26.60 11.23 33.86
N THR A 177 27.69 10.47 33.98
CA THR A 177 28.92 10.93 34.60
C THR A 177 29.76 11.66 33.55
N ARG A 178 30.00 12.96 33.73
CA ARG A 178 30.89 13.73 32.85
C ARG A 178 32.30 13.14 32.91
N GLY A 179 32.73 12.45 31.85
CA GLY A 179 34.10 11.95 31.71
C GLY A 179 34.26 10.67 30.89
N ASP A 180 33.25 9.78 30.86
CA ASP A 180 33.29 8.54 30.07
C ASP A 180 32.90 8.83 28.62
N SER A 181 33.90 8.97 27.76
CA SER A 181 33.77 9.72 26.51
C SER A 181 33.47 8.88 25.26
N HIS A 182 33.18 7.58 25.38
CA HIS A 182 33.10 6.71 24.20
C HIS A 182 31.91 5.74 24.22
N HIS A 183 30.69 6.25 24.39
CA HIS A 183 29.47 5.46 24.19
C HIS A 183 29.21 5.21 22.71
N LEU A 184 28.84 3.97 22.37
CA LEU A 184 28.33 3.61 21.05
C LEU A 184 26.80 3.68 21.08
N TYR A 185 26.23 4.05 19.94
CA TYR A 185 24.79 4.19 19.73
C TYR A 185 24.29 3.28 18.60
N LEU A 186 24.95 2.13 18.41
CA LEU A 186 24.59 1.14 17.39
C LEU A 186 23.22 0.50 17.67
N GLU A 187 22.84 0.40 18.95
CA GLU A 187 21.51 -0.03 19.36
C GLU A 187 20.43 1.00 18.99
N VAL A 188 20.72 2.29 19.02
CA VAL A 188 19.79 3.33 18.55
C VAL A 188 19.60 3.20 17.05
N ALA A 189 20.69 3.10 16.28
CA ALA A 189 20.65 2.96 14.82
C ALA A 189 19.90 1.70 14.35
N SER A 190 19.86 0.64 15.16
CA SER A 190 19.17 -0.62 14.83
C SER A 190 17.75 -0.69 15.38
N THR A 191 17.55 -0.37 16.66
CA THR A 191 16.25 -0.50 17.35
C THR A 191 15.23 0.50 16.83
N THR A 192 15.64 1.75 16.56
CA THR A 192 14.74 2.76 15.97
C THR A 192 14.22 2.28 14.61
N VAL A 193 15.10 1.72 13.76
CA VAL A 193 14.70 1.17 12.45
C VAL A 193 13.71 0.02 12.60
N ALA A 194 13.97 -0.91 13.53
CA ALA A 194 13.09 -2.04 13.79
C ALA A 194 11.69 -1.60 14.25
N LEU A 195 11.60 -0.67 15.21
CA LEU A 195 10.32 -0.16 15.73
C LEU A 195 9.51 0.58 14.66
N ILE A 196 10.17 1.41 13.84
CA ILE A 196 9.50 2.15 12.77
C ILE A 196 9.00 1.20 11.67
N LEU A 197 9.81 0.20 11.28
CA LEU A 197 9.38 -0.84 10.35
C LEU A 197 8.22 -1.66 10.90
N ALA A 198 8.21 -1.95 12.22
CA ALA A 198 7.11 -2.64 12.87
C ALA A 198 5.81 -1.83 12.78
N GLY A 199 5.87 -0.54 13.13
CA GLY A 199 4.74 0.38 13.00
C GLY A 199 4.18 0.42 11.57
N ARG A 200 5.05 0.57 10.57
CA ARG A 200 4.65 0.57 9.15
C ARG A 200 4.05 -0.75 8.70
N TRP A 201 4.59 -1.88 9.16
CA TRP A 201 4.05 -3.20 8.85
C TRP A 201 2.66 -3.40 9.47
N PHE A 202 2.46 -3.02 10.74
CA PHE A 202 1.16 -3.08 11.40
C PHE A 202 0.14 -2.15 10.74
N GLU A 203 0.54 -0.95 10.33
CA GLU A 203 -0.32 -0.02 9.60
C GLU A 203 -0.77 -0.63 8.25
N ALA A 204 0.19 -1.10 7.44
CA ALA A 204 -0.10 -1.68 6.13
C ALA A 204 -0.99 -2.93 6.24
N ARG A 205 -0.72 -3.80 7.21
CA ARG A 205 -1.52 -4.99 7.50
C ARG A 205 -2.95 -4.62 7.92
N SER A 206 -3.11 -3.64 8.80
CA SER A 206 -4.41 -3.19 9.30
C SER A 206 -5.25 -2.59 8.19
N LYS A 207 -4.68 -1.71 7.35
CA LYS A 207 -5.37 -1.14 6.18
C LYS A 207 -5.84 -2.21 5.20
N ARG A 208 -5.00 -3.19 4.90
CA ARG A 208 -5.38 -4.28 3.98
C ARG A 208 -6.52 -5.13 4.52
N ARG A 209 -6.56 -5.37 5.84
CA ARG A 209 -7.63 -6.11 6.50
C ARG A 209 -8.94 -5.31 6.51
N ALA A 210 -8.89 -4.00 6.68
CA ALA A 210 -10.09 -3.16 6.55
C ALA A 210 -10.65 -3.18 5.11
N GLY A 211 -9.77 -3.13 4.10
CA GLY A 211 -10.19 -3.15 2.68
C GLY A 211 -10.54 -4.53 2.11
N SER A 212 -10.44 -5.63 2.88
CA SER A 212 -10.74 -6.97 2.34
C SER A 212 -12.24 -7.27 2.26
N ALA A 213 -13.06 -6.61 3.09
CA ALA A 213 -14.52 -6.79 3.06
C ALA A 213 -15.13 -6.31 1.73
N LEU A 214 -14.64 -5.19 1.19
CA LEU A 214 -15.05 -4.69 -0.12
C LEU A 214 -14.59 -5.60 -1.27
N ARG A 215 -13.38 -6.18 -1.17
CA ARG A 215 -12.86 -7.12 -2.18
C ARG A 215 -13.61 -8.45 -2.18
N ALA A 216 -14.07 -8.91 -1.02
CA ALA A 216 -14.91 -10.11 -0.93
C ALA A 216 -16.25 -9.94 -1.66
N LEU A 217 -16.83 -8.72 -1.66
CA LEU A 217 -18.02 -8.39 -2.44
C LEU A 217 -17.78 -8.42 -3.96
N LEU A 218 -16.58 -8.05 -4.41
CA LEU A 218 -16.19 -8.08 -5.82
C LEU A 218 -15.85 -9.50 -6.32
N ALA A 219 -15.42 -10.39 -5.42
CA ALA A 219 -15.14 -11.79 -5.73
C ALA A 219 -16.40 -12.67 -5.87
N LEU A 220 -17.59 -12.10 -5.69
CA LEU A 220 -18.88 -12.78 -5.89
C LEU A 220 -19.30 -12.84 -7.37
N GLY A 221 -18.57 -12.19 -8.28
CA GLY A 221 -18.79 -12.31 -9.73
C GLY A 221 -18.59 -13.74 -10.27
N SER A 222 -18.92 -13.96 -11.54
CA SER A 222 -18.49 -15.17 -12.24
C SER A 222 -17.07 -14.96 -12.79
N ASP A 223 -16.22 -15.98 -12.71
CA ASP A 223 -14.86 -15.93 -13.29
C ASP A 223 -14.87 -16.22 -14.79
N THR A 224 -15.87 -16.97 -15.27
CA THR A 224 -16.01 -17.38 -16.67
C THR A 224 -17.44 -17.18 -17.19
N ALA A 225 -17.57 -17.11 -18.51
CA ALA A 225 -18.84 -17.05 -19.22
C ALA A 225 -18.82 -17.99 -20.42
N ASN A 226 -19.95 -18.65 -20.68
CA ASN A 226 -20.13 -19.51 -21.85
C ASN A 226 -20.66 -18.66 -23.02
N VAL A 227 -19.76 -18.11 -23.83
CA VAL A 227 -20.10 -17.23 -24.95
C VAL A 227 -20.70 -18.05 -26.09
N LEU A 228 -21.87 -17.66 -26.57
CA LEU A 228 -22.58 -18.27 -27.69
C LEU A 228 -22.05 -17.69 -29.00
N GLN A 229 -21.44 -18.54 -29.82
CA GLN A 229 -20.93 -18.18 -31.14
C GLN A 229 -22.04 -18.19 -32.20
N ALA A 230 -21.75 -17.59 -33.36
CA ALA A 230 -22.71 -17.51 -34.48
C ALA A 230 -23.10 -18.88 -35.06
N ASP A 231 -22.24 -19.89 -34.90
CA ASP A 231 -22.48 -21.28 -35.30
C ASP A 231 -23.31 -22.08 -34.28
N GLY A 232 -23.72 -21.46 -33.17
CA GLY A 232 -24.45 -22.09 -32.07
C GLY A 232 -23.56 -22.83 -31.07
N SER A 233 -22.24 -22.84 -31.24
CA SER A 233 -21.32 -23.42 -30.27
C SER A 233 -21.14 -22.53 -29.04
N GLU A 234 -20.90 -23.14 -27.87
CA GLU A 234 -20.60 -22.44 -26.63
C GLU A 234 -19.08 -22.48 -26.37
N LEU A 235 -18.46 -21.32 -26.16
CA LEU A 235 -17.05 -21.20 -25.83
C LEU A 235 -16.89 -20.58 -24.44
N ASN A 236 -16.30 -21.34 -23.52
CA ASN A 236 -15.99 -20.83 -22.19
C ASN A 236 -14.82 -19.82 -22.28
N ARG A 237 -15.05 -18.59 -21.85
CA ARG A 237 -14.04 -17.52 -21.78
C ARG A 237 -14.02 -16.86 -20.41
N PRO A 238 -12.87 -16.31 -19.98
CA PRO A 238 -12.81 -15.44 -18.80
C PRO A 238 -13.73 -14.24 -18.97
N VAL A 239 -14.38 -13.80 -17.90
CA VAL A 239 -15.27 -12.60 -17.93
C VAL A 239 -14.51 -11.33 -18.34
N SER A 240 -13.20 -11.27 -18.08
CA SER A 240 -12.32 -10.19 -18.53
C SER A 240 -12.16 -10.08 -20.05
N ALA A 241 -12.48 -11.14 -20.80
CA ALA A 241 -12.42 -11.18 -22.26
C ALA A 241 -13.77 -10.92 -22.94
N LEU A 242 -14.82 -10.64 -22.18
CA LEU A 242 -16.15 -10.29 -22.72
C LEU A 242 -16.15 -8.86 -23.26
N HIS A 243 -16.82 -8.68 -24.38
CA HIS A 243 -17.08 -7.38 -24.99
C HIS A 243 -18.57 -7.06 -24.93
N VAL A 244 -18.90 -5.77 -24.99
CA VAL A 244 -20.29 -5.32 -25.16
C VAL A 244 -20.84 -5.89 -26.47
N GLY A 245 -22.02 -6.50 -26.40
CA GLY A 245 -22.66 -7.19 -27.52
C GLY A 245 -22.42 -8.70 -27.56
N ASP A 246 -21.47 -9.24 -26.78
CA ASP A 246 -21.29 -10.68 -26.68
C ASP A 246 -22.54 -11.34 -26.10
N ARG A 247 -22.94 -12.47 -26.70
CA ARG A 247 -24.05 -13.30 -26.24
C ARG A 247 -23.48 -14.42 -25.40
N PHE A 248 -24.02 -14.66 -24.21
CA PHE A 248 -23.57 -15.76 -23.36
C PHE A 248 -24.74 -16.48 -22.72
N VAL A 249 -24.53 -17.75 -22.46
CA VAL A 249 -25.53 -18.66 -21.91
C VAL A 249 -25.36 -18.73 -20.40
N VAL A 250 -26.48 -18.58 -19.68
CA VAL A 250 -26.55 -18.76 -18.23
C VAL A 250 -27.51 -19.89 -17.91
N ARG A 251 -27.01 -20.92 -17.23
CA ARG A 251 -27.81 -22.08 -16.82
C ARG A 251 -28.41 -21.87 -15.42
N PRO A 252 -29.42 -22.65 -15.02
CA PRO A 252 -29.96 -22.62 -13.66
C PRO A 252 -28.86 -22.92 -12.64
N GLY A 253 -28.79 -22.13 -11.58
CA GLY A 253 -27.74 -22.16 -10.56
C GLY A 253 -26.45 -21.41 -10.92
N GLU A 254 -26.28 -20.98 -12.19
CA GLU A 254 -25.10 -20.20 -12.59
C GLU A 254 -25.29 -18.71 -12.27
N ARG A 255 -24.17 -18.03 -12.00
CA ARG A 255 -24.15 -16.57 -11.86
C ARG A 255 -24.15 -15.91 -13.22
N ILE A 256 -24.88 -14.80 -13.32
CA ILE A 256 -24.84 -13.94 -14.49
C ILE A 256 -23.47 -13.24 -14.52
N ALA A 257 -22.71 -13.46 -15.60
CA ALA A 257 -21.33 -13.01 -15.71
C ALA A 257 -21.16 -11.49 -15.70
N THR A 258 -22.09 -10.77 -16.33
CA THR A 258 -22.00 -9.33 -16.53
C THR A 258 -23.39 -8.71 -16.73
N ASP A 259 -23.47 -7.38 -16.73
CA ASP A 259 -24.75 -6.70 -16.95
C ASP A 259 -25.18 -6.87 -18.41
N GLY A 260 -26.47 -7.14 -18.63
CA GLY A 260 -26.96 -7.44 -19.96
C GLY A 260 -28.47 -7.34 -20.10
N VAL A 261 -28.94 -7.76 -21.27
CA VAL A 261 -30.36 -7.91 -21.60
C VAL A 261 -30.60 -9.34 -22.04
N VAL A 262 -31.67 -9.96 -21.54
CA VAL A 262 -32.08 -11.31 -21.96
C VAL A 262 -32.57 -11.22 -23.41
N GLU A 263 -32.00 -12.04 -24.29
CA GLU A 263 -32.48 -12.16 -25.67
C GLU A 263 -33.37 -13.39 -25.89
N ASP A 264 -33.13 -14.46 -25.13
CA ASP A 264 -33.89 -15.70 -25.24
C ASP A 264 -33.98 -16.42 -23.89
N GLY A 265 -35.10 -17.10 -23.67
CA GLY A 265 -35.45 -17.77 -22.41
C GLY A 265 -36.26 -16.91 -21.43
N ALA A 266 -36.75 -17.59 -20.38
CA ALA A 266 -37.40 -16.99 -19.23
C ALA A 266 -36.96 -17.72 -17.97
N SER A 267 -36.73 -17.00 -16.88
CA SER A 267 -36.24 -17.55 -15.62
C SER A 267 -36.52 -16.61 -14.46
N ALA A 268 -36.45 -17.13 -13.25
CA ALA A 268 -36.36 -16.33 -12.04
C ALA A 268 -34.88 -16.01 -11.73
N VAL A 269 -34.58 -14.75 -11.42
CA VAL A 269 -33.23 -14.29 -11.05
C VAL A 269 -33.24 -13.83 -9.60
N ASP A 270 -32.36 -14.43 -8.80
CA ASP A 270 -32.12 -14.02 -7.42
C ASP A 270 -31.18 -12.80 -7.41
N MET A 271 -31.77 -11.66 -7.04
CA MET A 271 -31.09 -10.37 -6.91
C MET A 271 -30.75 -10.00 -5.46
N SER A 272 -30.93 -10.91 -4.50
CA SER A 272 -30.76 -10.64 -3.06
C SER A 272 -29.39 -10.07 -2.70
N LEU A 273 -28.33 -10.44 -3.42
CA LEU A 273 -26.97 -9.91 -3.24
C LEU A 273 -26.84 -8.42 -3.58
N VAL A 274 -27.69 -7.90 -4.47
CA VAL A 274 -27.63 -6.52 -4.97
C VAL A 274 -28.72 -5.66 -4.36
N THR A 275 -29.96 -6.16 -4.31
CA THR A 275 -31.13 -5.42 -3.83
C THR A 275 -31.43 -5.66 -2.35
N GLY A 276 -30.97 -6.78 -1.79
CA GLY A 276 -31.34 -7.24 -0.45
C GLY A 276 -32.73 -7.86 -0.37
N GLU A 277 -33.47 -7.97 -1.48
CA GLU A 277 -34.79 -8.58 -1.52
C GLU A 277 -34.68 -10.10 -1.73
N SER A 278 -35.34 -10.89 -0.87
CA SER A 278 -35.24 -12.36 -0.90
C SER A 278 -36.09 -13.02 -1.98
N VAL A 279 -36.99 -12.28 -2.63
CA VAL A 279 -37.91 -12.85 -3.63
C VAL A 279 -37.25 -12.76 -5.01
N PRO A 280 -37.03 -13.89 -5.70
CA PRO A 280 -36.51 -13.88 -7.06
C PRO A 280 -37.45 -13.13 -8.01
N VAL A 281 -36.85 -12.41 -8.96
CA VAL A 281 -37.59 -11.62 -9.95
C VAL A 281 -37.65 -12.40 -11.26
N GLU A 282 -38.86 -12.54 -11.80
CA GLU A 282 -39.07 -13.16 -13.12
C GLU A 282 -38.54 -12.24 -14.22
N VAL A 283 -37.74 -12.81 -15.13
CA VAL A 283 -37.20 -12.12 -16.30
C VAL A 283 -37.47 -12.94 -17.56
N ALA A 284 -37.76 -12.23 -18.65
CA ALA A 284 -37.95 -12.80 -19.97
C ALA A 284 -37.18 -12.00 -21.03
N ALA A 285 -37.26 -12.43 -22.30
CA ALA A 285 -36.64 -11.74 -23.41
C ALA A 285 -37.02 -10.26 -23.45
N GLY A 286 -36.01 -9.38 -23.47
CA GLY A 286 -36.14 -7.92 -23.40
C GLY A 286 -35.78 -7.33 -22.04
N ASP A 287 -35.80 -8.12 -20.96
CA ASP A 287 -35.54 -7.62 -19.62
C ASP A 287 -34.04 -7.48 -19.32
N ALA A 288 -33.70 -6.49 -18.48
CA ALA A 288 -32.34 -6.25 -18.04
C ALA A 288 -31.96 -7.18 -16.88
N VAL A 289 -30.73 -7.69 -16.90
CA VAL A 289 -30.16 -8.52 -15.85
C VAL A 289 -28.84 -7.94 -15.36
N THR A 290 -28.58 -8.10 -14.07
CA THR A 290 -27.39 -7.54 -13.39
C THR A 290 -26.35 -8.62 -13.16
N GLY A 291 -25.08 -8.31 -13.39
CA GLY A 291 -23.97 -9.23 -13.11
C GLY A 291 -23.91 -9.63 -11.62
N ALA A 292 -23.34 -10.80 -11.35
CA ALA A 292 -23.23 -11.45 -10.03
C ALA A 292 -24.56 -11.90 -9.37
N THR A 293 -25.71 -11.66 -10.00
CA THR A 293 -26.99 -12.27 -9.61
C THR A 293 -27.03 -13.75 -10.02
N ILE A 294 -27.89 -14.54 -9.37
CA ILE A 294 -27.98 -15.99 -9.60
C ILE A 294 -29.21 -16.29 -10.45
N ASN A 295 -29.02 -17.00 -11.55
CA ASN A 295 -30.11 -17.53 -12.35
C ASN A 295 -30.70 -18.76 -11.64
N ALA A 296 -32.00 -18.79 -11.33
CA ALA A 296 -32.57 -19.83 -10.47
C ALA A 296 -33.16 -21.03 -11.22
N SER A 297 -33.88 -20.83 -12.33
CA SER A 297 -34.78 -21.87 -12.87
C SER A 297 -34.58 -22.21 -14.35
N GLY A 298 -34.67 -21.23 -15.25
CA GLY A 298 -34.61 -21.40 -16.70
C GLY A 298 -33.23 -21.12 -17.31
N ARG A 299 -33.00 -21.60 -18.54
CA ARG A 299 -31.81 -21.23 -19.33
C ARG A 299 -32.03 -19.84 -19.94
N LEU A 300 -31.06 -18.95 -19.77
CA LEU A 300 -31.09 -17.61 -20.36
C LEU A 300 -29.96 -17.45 -21.39
N VAL A 301 -30.25 -16.75 -22.48
CA VAL A 301 -29.23 -16.19 -23.38
C VAL A 301 -29.22 -14.68 -23.14
N VAL A 302 -28.09 -14.18 -22.66
CA VAL A 302 -27.93 -12.77 -22.28
C VAL A 302 -26.96 -12.10 -23.22
N ARG A 303 -27.32 -10.93 -23.73
CA ARG A 303 -26.40 -10.04 -24.47
C ARG A 303 -25.79 -9.04 -23.51
N ALA A 304 -24.46 -9.02 -23.43
CA ALA A 304 -23.71 -8.10 -22.58
C ALA A 304 -23.94 -6.64 -22.99
N THR A 305 -24.30 -5.77 -22.05
CA THR A 305 -24.47 -4.33 -22.26
C THR A 305 -23.39 -3.50 -21.55
N ARG A 306 -22.93 -3.94 -20.38
CA ARG A 306 -21.82 -3.32 -19.65
C ARG A 306 -20.92 -4.40 -19.09
N VAL A 307 -19.60 -4.28 -19.31
CA VAL A 307 -18.58 -5.26 -18.92
C VAL A 307 -17.50 -4.63 -18.05
N GLY A 308 -16.79 -5.46 -17.28
CA GLY A 308 -15.66 -5.03 -16.45
C GLY A 308 -16.02 -3.90 -15.48
N ALA A 309 -15.30 -2.78 -15.60
CA ALA A 309 -15.47 -1.63 -14.72
C ALA A 309 -16.87 -1.00 -14.81
N ASP A 310 -17.55 -1.11 -15.94
CA ASP A 310 -18.81 -0.39 -16.19
C ASP A 310 -20.06 -1.11 -15.66
N THR A 311 -19.89 -2.33 -15.13
CA THR A 311 -20.97 -3.08 -14.48
C THR A 311 -21.52 -2.37 -13.24
N ALA A 312 -22.79 -2.60 -12.92
CA ALA A 312 -23.44 -2.03 -11.74
C ALA A 312 -22.68 -2.38 -10.44
N LEU A 313 -22.24 -3.62 -10.29
CA LEU A 313 -21.46 -4.06 -9.12
C LEU A 313 -20.12 -3.32 -9.03
N ALA A 314 -19.40 -3.14 -10.14
CA ALA A 314 -18.16 -2.38 -10.15
C ALA A 314 -18.39 -0.89 -9.83
N GLN A 315 -19.52 -0.31 -10.25
CA GLN A 315 -19.89 1.06 -9.85
C GLN A 315 -20.22 1.16 -8.36
N MET A 316 -21.01 0.23 -7.81
CA MET A 316 -21.30 0.16 -6.38
C MET A 316 -20.01 0.04 -5.56
N ALA A 317 -19.11 -0.86 -5.95
CA ALA A 317 -17.81 -1.01 -5.30
C ALA A 317 -16.97 0.28 -5.36
N ARG A 318 -16.94 0.96 -6.53
CA ARG A 318 -16.27 2.26 -6.67
C ARG A 318 -16.86 3.33 -5.76
N LEU A 319 -18.18 3.40 -5.63
CA LEU A 319 -18.87 4.35 -4.75
C LEU A 319 -18.59 4.06 -3.27
N VAL A 320 -18.63 2.79 -2.85
CA VAL A 320 -18.33 2.42 -1.47
C VAL A 320 -16.85 2.65 -1.15
N GLU A 321 -15.94 2.34 -2.09
CA GLU A 321 -14.52 2.66 -1.94
C GLU A 321 -14.32 4.17 -1.78
N ALA A 322 -14.98 4.99 -2.60
CA ALA A 322 -14.95 6.46 -2.50
C ALA A 322 -15.53 6.99 -1.17
N ALA A 323 -16.55 6.34 -0.62
CA ALA A 323 -17.15 6.71 0.66
C ALA A 323 -16.26 6.33 1.86
N GLN A 324 -15.67 5.12 1.85
CA GLN A 324 -14.78 4.64 2.92
C GLN A 324 -13.43 5.38 2.96
N THR A 325 -13.09 6.04 1.86
CA THR A 325 -11.87 6.85 1.74
C THR A 325 -12.02 8.27 2.28
N GLY A 326 -13.18 8.64 2.84
CA GLY A 326 -13.37 9.92 3.52
C GLY A 326 -12.27 10.22 4.55
N LYS A 327 -11.66 11.41 4.44
CA LYS A 327 -10.49 11.86 5.23
C LYS A 327 -10.70 11.68 6.74
N ALA A 328 -10.05 10.69 7.36
CA ALA A 328 -10.02 10.55 8.81
C ALA A 328 -9.21 11.72 9.46
N PRO A 329 -9.82 12.56 10.32
CA PRO A 329 -9.21 13.81 10.80
C PRO A 329 -7.92 13.67 11.62
N VAL A 330 -7.73 12.52 12.28
CA VAL A 330 -6.76 12.33 13.38
C VAL A 330 -5.33 12.09 12.89
N GLN A 331 -5.14 11.54 11.68
CA GLN A 331 -3.80 11.18 11.16
C GLN A 331 -2.98 12.39 10.67
N ARG A 332 -3.58 13.59 10.65
CA ARG A 332 -2.96 14.88 10.26
C ARG A 332 -1.97 15.43 11.28
N LEU A 333 -1.90 14.86 12.49
CA LEU A 333 -1.14 15.43 13.59
C LEU A 333 0.35 15.07 13.56
N ALA A 334 0.69 13.79 13.35
CA ALA A 334 2.08 13.32 13.45
C ALA A 334 3.00 13.95 12.39
N ASP A 335 2.55 13.99 11.12
CA ASP A 335 3.34 14.59 10.05
C ASP A 335 3.47 16.12 10.23
N ARG A 336 2.43 16.79 10.73
CA ARG A 336 2.45 18.23 11.02
C ARG A 336 3.41 18.58 12.16
N VAL A 337 3.44 17.74 13.20
CA VAL A 337 4.42 17.87 14.29
C VAL A 337 5.82 17.66 13.76
N ALA A 338 6.06 16.63 12.94
CA ALA A 338 7.38 16.37 12.34
C ALA A 338 7.86 17.52 11.46
N GLY A 339 6.97 18.16 10.68
CA GLY A 339 7.30 19.31 9.83
C GLY A 339 7.86 20.53 10.58
N VAL A 340 7.49 20.70 11.86
CA VAL A 340 7.99 21.78 12.73
C VAL A 340 9.12 21.32 13.63
N PHE A 341 8.99 20.12 14.21
CA PHE A 341 9.95 19.57 15.16
C PHE A 341 11.31 19.31 14.54
N VAL A 342 11.36 18.76 13.32
CA VAL A 342 12.61 18.40 12.65
C VAL A 342 13.49 19.62 12.36
N PRO A 343 13.00 20.71 11.73
CA PRO A 343 13.81 21.93 11.56
C PRO A 343 14.34 22.50 12.87
N ILE A 344 13.51 22.52 13.93
CA ILE A 344 13.93 23.05 15.24
C ILE A 344 15.07 22.23 15.82
N VAL A 345 14.96 20.89 15.81
CA VAL A 345 16.03 20.01 16.30
C VAL A 345 17.31 20.20 15.50
N ILE A 346 17.23 20.36 14.17
CA ILE A 346 18.40 20.61 13.33
C ILE A 346 19.06 21.96 13.64
N VAL A 347 18.27 22.99 13.95
CA VAL A 347 18.80 24.32 14.33
C VAL A 347 19.45 24.31 15.71
N LEU A 348 18.98 23.45 16.62
CA LEU A 348 19.54 23.31 17.97
C LEU A 348 20.79 22.43 18.04
N ALA A 349 20.96 21.51 17.09
CA ALA A 349 22.10 20.59 16.99
C ALA A 349 23.36 21.30 16.47
#